data_AF-A0A8T6WQI8-F1
#
_entry.id   AF-A0A8T6WQI8-F1
#
_cell.length_a   1.000
_cell.length_b   1.000
_cell.length_c   1.000
_cell.angle_alpha   90.00
_cell.angle_beta   90.00
_cell.angle_gamma   90.00
#
_symmetry.space_group_name_H-M   'P 1'
#
loop_
_entity.id
_entity.type
_entity.pdbx_description
1 polymer ?
#
loop_
_entity_poly.entity_id
_entity_poly.type
_entity_poly.pdbx_seq_one_letter_code
_entity_poly.pdbx_strand_id
1 'polypeptide(L)'
;MNEQVKEYRKRYSRMNVPEDFEFNWETMEDYLNLIDSNGAGFNVVSFVGHGLIRQNVMGYENRKPNEFELKEMKRLVAEAMEQGAFGISS
;
A
#
# COMPACT_ATOMS: atom_id res chain seq x y z
N MET A 1 -1.52 -3.65 5.35
CA MET A 1 -1.71 -2.26 5.84
C MET A 1 -2.00 -2.28 7.34
N ASN A 2 -1.58 -1.28 8.13
CA ASN A 2 -1.95 -1.20 9.55
C ASN A 2 -3.39 -0.68 9.74
N GLU A 3 -3.98 -0.88 10.92
CA GLU A 3 -5.38 -0.53 11.20
C GLU A 3 -5.67 0.98 11.12
N GLN A 4 -4.72 1.84 11.53
CA GLN A 4 -4.90 3.28 11.45
C GLN A 4 -5.02 3.77 9.99
N VAL A 5 -4.20 3.21 9.09
CA VAL A 5 -4.24 3.52 7.66
C VAL A 5 -5.52 2.97 7.02
N LYS A 6 -5.98 1.78 7.42
CA LYS A 6 -7.27 1.23 7.00
C LYS A 6 -8.41 2.15 7.40
N GLU A 7 -8.44 2.60 8.65
CA GLU A 7 -9.48 3.52 9.15
C GLU A 7 -9.43 4.87 8.43
N TYR A 8 -8.25 5.44 8.23
CA TYR A 8 -8.07 6.68 7.46
C TYR A 8 -8.62 6.54 6.04
N ARG A 9 -8.25 5.49 5.31
CA ARG A 9 -8.75 5.24 3.95
C ARG A 9 -10.27 5.03 3.95
N LYS A 10 -10.80 4.27 4.91
CA LYS A 10 -12.25 4.09 5.06
C LYS A 10 -12.98 5.40 5.34
N ARG A 11 -12.37 6.34 6.07
CA ARG A 11 -12.97 7.64 6.38
C ARG A 11 -12.90 8.62 5.21
N TYR A 12 -11.73 8.75 4.57
CA TYR A 12 -11.46 9.82 3.60
C TYR A 12 -11.61 9.38 2.15
N SER A 13 -11.50 8.09 1.83
CA SER A 13 -11.67 7.58 0.46
C SER A 13 -13.10 7.14 0.16
N ARG A 14 -13.98 6.98 1.17
CA ARG A 14 -15.39 6.56 1.01
C ARG A 14 -16.19 7.43 0.06
N MET A 15 -15.93 8.75 0.05
CA MET A 15 -16.67 9.67 -0.83
C MET A 15 -16.29 9.51 -2.31
N ASN A 16 -15.20 8.81 -2.62
CA ASN A 16 -14.67 8.64 -3.98
C ASN A 16 -14.93 7.24 -4.55
N VAL A 17 -15.65 6.38 -3.83
CA VAL A 17 -15.95 5.00 -4.24
C VAL A 17 -17.44 4.69 -4.08
N PRO A 18 -18.01 3.75 -4.85
CA PRO A 18 -19.38 3.26 -4.67
C PRO A 18 -19.67 2.79 -3.23
N GLU A 19 -20.94 2.79 -2.84
CA GLU A 19 -21.35 2.41 -1.48
C GLU A 19 -21.02 0.95 -1.13
N ASP A 20 -21.09 0.08 -2.13
CA ASP A 20 -20.78 -1.35 -2.10
C ASP A 20 -19.30 -1.67 -2.33
N PHE A 21 -18.44 -0.65 -2.45
CA PHE A 21 -17.01 -0.86 -2.64
C PHE A 21 -16.33 -1.39 -1.38
N GLU A 22 -15.64 -2.53 -1.52
CA GLU A 22 -14.83 -3.13 -0.47
C GLU A 22 -13.34 -3.05 -0.78
N PHE A 23 -12.55 -2.60 0.19
CA PHE A 23 -11.10 -2.74 0.13
C PHE A 23 -10.74 -4.17 0.52
N ASN A 24 -10.46 -5.01 -0.48
CA ASN A 24 -10.27 -6.46 -0.32
C ASN A 24 -8.85 -6.96 -0.65
N TRP A 25 -7.84 -6.09 -0.55
CA TRP A 25 -6.42 -6.44 -0.69
C TRP A 25 -5.60 -5.79 0.42
N GLU A 26 -4.54 -6.48 0.87
CA GLU A 26 -3.67 -5.96 1.93
C GLU A 26 -2.20 -5.89 1.53
N THR A 27 -1.79 -6.70 0.55
CA THR A 27 -0.42 -6.84 0.04
C THR A 27 -0.32 -6.43 -1.43
N MET A 28 0.91 -6.34 -1.97
CA MET A 28 1.11 -6.10 -3.40
C MET A 28 0.64 -7.32 -4.20
N GLU A 29 0.89 -8.53 -3.70
CA GLU A 29 0.47 -9.78 -4.33
C GLU A 29 -1.05 -9.86 -4.43
N ASP A 30 -1.79 -9.54 -3.36
CA ASP A 30 -3.26 -9.50 -3.40
C ASP A 30 -3.77 -8.55 -4.50
N TYR A 31 -3.15 -7.37 -4.61
CA TYR A 31 -3.54 -6.36 -5.59
C TYR A 31 -3.26 -6.83 -7.03
N LEU A 32 -2.10 -7.42 -7.29
CA LEU A 32 -1.77 -7.95 -8.61
C LEU A 32 -2.67 -9.15 -8.96
N ASN A 33 -2.93 -10.04 -7.99
CA ASN A 33 -3.86 -11.17 -8.18
C ASN A 33 -5.28 -10.71 -8.50
N LEU A 34 -5.75 -9.60 -7.91
CA LEU A 34 -7.04 -9.00 -8.25
C LEU A 34 -7.06 -8.50 -9.71
N ILE A 35 -5.99 -7.85 -10.16
CA ILE A 35 -5.87 -7.41 -11.56
C ILE A 35 -5.90 -8.62 -12.50
N ASP A 36 -5.10 -9.64 -12.20
CA ASP A 36 -4.99 -10.85 -13.03
C ASP A 36 -6.31 -11.62 -13.09
N SER A 37 -7.02 -11.73 -11.96
CA SER A 37 -8.31 -12.43 -11.88
C SER A 37 -9.43 -11.72 -12.65
N ASN A 38 -9.41 -10.38 -12.73
CA ASN A 38 -10.39 -9.60 -13.48
C ASN A 38 -10.00 -9.41 -14.95
N GLY A 39 -8.71 -9.59 -15.27
CA GLY A 39 -8.14 -9.34 -16.58
C GLY A 39 -7.81 -7.85 -16.81
N ALA A 40 -6.61 -7.59 -17.33
CA ALA A 40 -6.19 -6.25 -17.74
C ALA A 40 -6.14 -6.15 -19.28
N GLY A 41 -6.76 -5.10 -19.84
CA GLY A 41 -6.68 -4.83 -21.29
C GLY A 41 -5.34 -4.25 -21.75
N PHE A 42 -4.41 -4.00 -20.83
CA PHE A 42 -3.10 -3.41 -21.05
C PHE A 42 -2.10 -3.92 -20.01
N ASN A 43 -0.81 -3.72 -20.25
CA ASN A 43 0.25 -4.08 -19.31
C ASN A 43 0.21 -3.16 -18.08
N VAL A 44 0.33 -3.75 -16.89
CA VAL A 44 0.37 -3.01 -15.61
C VAL A 44 1.72 -3.19 -14.95
N VAL A 45 2.33 -2.08 -14.52
CA VAL A 45 3.57 -2.08 -13.74
C VAL A 45 3.33 -1.28 -12.47
N SER A 46 3.33 -1.98 -11.34
CA SER A 46 2.96 -1.41 -10.04
C SER A 46 4.18 -0.98 -9.22
N PHE A 47 4.02 0.09 -8.44
CA PHE A 47 5.05 0.59 -7.52
C PHE A 47 4.50 0.59 -6.09
N VAL A 48 5.37 0.37 -5.10
CA VAL A 48 5.03 0.57 -3.69
C VAL A 48 5.21 2.04 -3.31
N GLY A 49 4.18 2.65 -2.72
CA GLY A 49 4.23 4.06 -2.35
C GLY A 49 5.03 4.30 -1.07
N HIS A 50 6.07 5.13 -1.14
CA HIS A 50 6.87 5.54 0.03
C HIS A 50 6.00 6.17 1.13
N GLY A 51 5.04 7.03 0.74
CA GLY A 51 4.09 7.63 1.67
C GLY A 51 3.24 6.59 2.43
N LEU A 52 2.80 5.52 1.77
CA LEU A 52 2.03 4.45 2.40
C LEU A 52 2.87 3.64 3.38
N ILE A 53 4.10 3.29 3.00
CA ILE A 53 5.05 2.60 3.89
C ILE A 53 5.31 3.44 5.13
N ARG A 54 5.57 4.73 4.94
CA ARG A 54 5.81 5.67 6.04
C ARG A 54 4.61 5.78 6.97
N GLN A 55 3.40 5.93 6.42
CA GLN A 55 2.16 5.98 7.20
C GLN A 55 1.92 4.68 7.98
N ASN A 56 2.22 3.52 7.39
CA ASN A 56 2.05 2.23 8.06
C ASN A 56 3.01 2.03 9.25
N VAL A 57 4.20 2.63 9.22
CA VAL A 57 5.20 2.44 10.27
C VAL A 57 5.19 3.57 11.30
N MET A 58 4.96 4.81 10.85
CA MET A 58 5.16 6.02 11.65
C MET A 58 3.91 6.88 11.80
N GLY A 59 2.80 6.48 11.18
CA GLY A 59 1.61 7.34 11.07
C GLY A 59 1.91 8.63 10.31
N TYR A 60 1.31 9.74 10.75
CA TYR A 60 1.39 11.04 10.09
C TYR A 60 2.46 11.97 10.68
N GLU A 61 3.43 11.41 11.41
CA GLU A 61 4.44 12.22 12.09
C GLU A 61 5.45 12.84 11.12
N ASN A 62 5.63 14.16 11.21
CA ASN A 62 6.58 14.92 10.42
C ASN A 62 7.98 14.96 11.08
N ARG A 63 8.64 13.80 11.14
CA ARG A 63 10.01 13.64 11.66
C ARG A 63 10.78 12.57 10.91
N LYS A 64 12.10 12.47 11.09
CA LYS A 64 12.85 11.33 10.52
C LYS A 64 12.44 10.01 11.20
N PRO A 65 12.47 8.87 10.48
CA PRO A 65 12.33 7.56 11.10
C PRO A 65 13.48 7.32 12.08
N ASN A 66 13.20 6.68 13.20
CA ASN A 66 14.23 6.08 14.03
C ASN A 66 14.77 4.80 13.38
N GLU A 67 15.77 4.16 13.97
CA GLU A 67 16.42 2.98 13.39
C GLU A 67 15.46 1.78 13.22
N PHE A 68 14.58 1.55 14.19
CA PHE A 68 13.60 0.46 14.14
C PHE A 68 12.54 0.72 13.05
N GLU A 69 12.03 1.94 12.98
CA GLU A 69 11.07 2.34 11.94
C GLU A 69 11.69 2.25 10.55
N LEU A 70 12.93 2.73 10.37
CA LEU A 70 13.61 2.65 9.08
C LEU A 70 13.83 1.18 8.67
N LYS A 71 14.18 0.32 9.63
CA LYS A 71 14.33 -1.13 9.39
C LYS A 71 13.00 -1.74 8.95
N GLU A 72 11.90 -1.40 9.61
CA GLU A 72 10.58 -1.91 9.26
C GLU A 72 10.09 -1.38 7.91
N MET A 73 10.31 -0.10 7.62
CA MET A 73 10.01 0.49 6.31
C MET A 73 10.76 -0.23 5.18
N LYS A 74 12.05 -0.55 5.37
CA LYS A 74 12.84 -1.33 4.41
C LYS A 74 12.30 -2.74 4.24
N ARG A 75 11.89 -3.40 5.34
CA ARG A 75 11.31 -4.75 5.31
C ARG A 75 10.04 -4.78 4.46
N LEU A 76 9.13 -3.83 4.67
CA LEU A 76 7.89 -3.73 3.90
C LEU A 76 8.12 -3.41 2.42
N VAL A 77 9.13 -2.59 2.10
CA VAL A 77 9.53 -2.34 0.72
C VAL A 77 10.06 -3.63 0.06
N ALA A 78 10.94 -4.35 0.74
CA ALA A 78 11.49 -5.61 0.23
C ALA A 78 10.37 -6.63 -0.02
N GLU A 79 9.45 -6.79 0.94
CA GLU A 79 8.28 -7.64 0.82
C GLU A 79 7.41 -7.25 -0.40
N ALA A 80 7.13 -5.97 -0.59
CA ALA A 80 6.35 -5.52 -1.74
C ALA A 80 7.07 -5.77 -3.09
N MET A 81 8.40 -5.65 -3.14
CA MET A 81 9.19 -5.96 -4.34
C MET A 81 9.20 -7.47 -4.63
N GLU A 82 9.33 -8.32 -3.60
CA GLU A 82 9.21 -9.79 -3.71
C GLU A 82 7.82 -10.20 -4.23
N GLN A 83 6.78 -9.45 -3.84
CA GLN A 83 5.40 -9.61 -4.29
C GLN A 83 5.10 -8.99 -5.66
N GLY A 84 6.10 -8.47 -6.39
CA GLY A 84 5.94 -8.00 -7.77
C GLY A 84 5.89 -6.48 -7.96
N ALA A 85 6.13 -5.67 -6.93
CA ALA A 85 6.34 -4.24 -7.12
C ALA A 85 7.62 -4.00 -7.94
N PHE A 86 7.51 -3.20 -9.00
CA PHE A 86 8.64 -2.84 -9.86
C PHE A 86 9.62 -1.86 -9.18
N GLY A 87 9.13 -1.05 -8.26
CA GLY A 87 9.95 -0.09 -7.53
C GLY A 87 9.16 0.71 -6.50
N ILE A 88 9.78 1.80 -6.03
CA ILE A 88 9.20 2.71 -5.01
C ILE A 88 8.81 4.03 -5.68
N SER A 89 7.63 4.56 -5.36
CA SER A 89 7.23 5.92 -5.74
C SER A 89 7.37 6.88 -4.55
N SER A 90 7.66 8.16 -4.82
CA SER A 90 7.87 9.19 -3.78
C SER A 90 6.57 9.83 -3.29
#